data_AF-A0A2M7VYP5-F1
#
_entry.id   AF-A0A2M7VYP5-F1
#
_cell.length_a   1.000
_cell.length_b   1.000
_cell.length_c   1.000
_cell.angle_alpha   90.00
_cell.angle_beta   90.00
_cell.angle_gamma   90.00
#
_symmetry.space_group_name_H-M   'P 1'
#
loop_
_entity.id
_entity.type
_entity.pdbx_description
1 polymer ?
#
loop_
_entity_poly.entity_id
_entity_poly.type
_entity_poly.pdbx_seq_one_letter_code
_entity_poly.pdbx_strand_id
1 'polypeptide(L)'
;FKPHVSSEQLAKMKTMTAKIKEAMPKLKGEMAKTGLKYRETKYLGYDAIFSEMPNPVPAPPSTPTKRKTGGMGGGYGNNVVTPLPKMAQPYVKTITACQAILVKNFVVTGSLLSLPFMLPSGDTPCYSLTKTKNKFETVEGIKSTYITPAVSNYRAEGYFCREDAEVVVKKILTKLSAL
;
A
#
# COMPACT_ATOMS: atom_id res chain seq x y z
N PHE A 1 26.00 25.82 1.04
CA PHE A 1 26.81 24.58 0.95
C PHE A 1 27.62 24.63 -0.35
N LYS A 2 28.96 24.69 -0.30
CA LYS A 2 29.77 24.49 -1.52
C LYS A 2 30.04 22.99 -1.63
N PRO A 3 29.66 22.32 -2.73
CA PRO A 3 29.98 20.91 -2.89
C PRO A 3 31.50 20.77 -2.95
N HIS A 4 32.08 19.98 -2.06
CA HIS A 4 33.50 19.65 -2.07
C HIS A 4 33.68 18.35 -2.86
N VAL A 5 33.47 18.43 -4.17
CA VAL A 5 33.71 17.31 -5.09
C VAL A 5 35.02 17.57 -5.80
N SER A 6 36.00 16.68 -5.64
CA SER A 6 37.29 16.80 -6.31
C SER A 6 37.12 16.61 -7.83
N SER A 7 38.06 17.14 -8.62
CA SER A 7 38.10 16.92 -10.08
C SER A 7 38.10 15.43 -10.44
N GLU A 8 38.80 14.61 -9.64
CA GLU A 8 38.83 13.15 -9.79
C GLU A 8 37.46 12.50 -9.52
N GLN A 9 36.76 12.95 -8.48
CA GLN A 9 35.40 12.47 -8.19
C GLN A 9 34.42 12.85 -9.30
N LEU A 10 34.53 14.07 -9.84
CA LEU A 10 33.71 14.53 -10.95
C LEU A 10 33.94 13.70 -12.21
N ALA A 11 35.21 13.35 -12.50
CA ALA A 11 35.55 12.47 -13.60
C ALA A 11 34.95 11.06 -13.42
N LYS A 12 35.09 10.48 -12.22
CA LYS A 12 34.47 9.18 -11.88
C LYS A 12 32.95 9.19 -12.06
N MET A 13 32.27 10.26 -11.63
CA MET A 13 30.82 10.42 -11.81
C MET A 13 30.42 10.48 -13.29
N LYS A 14 31.17 11.21 -14.12
CA LYS A 14 30.91 11.26 -15.57
C LYS A 14 31.09 9.89 -16.22
N THR A 15 32.14 9.16 -15.88
CA THR A 15 32.39 7.80 -16.39
C THR A 15 31.28 6.83 -15.96
N MET A 16 30.86 6.87 -14.68
CA MET A 16 29.74 6.06 -14.20
C MET A 16 28.44 6.38 -14.94
N THR A 17 28.17 7.67 -15.17
CA THR A 17 26.96 8.11 -15.89
C THR A 17 26.96 7.60 -17.33
N ALA A 18 28.11 7.61 -18.01
CA ALA A 18 28.26 7.05 -19.36
C ALA A 18 27.97 5.54 -19.37
N LYS A 19 28.57 4.78 -18.44
CA LYS A 19 28.33 3.33 -18.31
C LYS A 19 26.86 3.01 -18.02
N ILE A 20 26.19 3.79 -17.16
CA ILE A 20 24.76 3.63 -16.89
C ILE A 20 23.96 3.86 -18.18
N LYS A 21 24.24 4.93 -18.93
CA LYS A 21 23.56 5.21 -20.21
C LYS A 21 23.74 4.08 -21.22
N GLU A 22 24.91 3.47 -21.29
CA GLU A 22 25.18 2.32 -22.16
C GLU A 22 24.43 1.06 -21.71
N ALA A 23 24.29 0.83 -20.41
CA ALA A 23 23.56 -0.31 -19.86
C ALA A 23 22.03 -0.15 -19.87
N MET A 24 21.53 1.09 -19.97
CA MET A 24 20.10 1.41 -19.89
C MET A 24 19.22 0.65 -20.90
N PRO A 25 19.60 0.45 -22.18
CA PRO A 25 18.77 -0.30 -23.12
C PRO A 25 18.54 -1.75 -22.69
N LYS A 26 19.58 -2.43 -22.18
CA LYS A 26 19.47 -3.80 -21.65
C LYS A 26 18.55 -3.87 -20.44
N LEU A 27 18.76 -2.95 -19.49
CA LEU A 27 17.91 -2.80 -18.30
C LEU A 27 16.44 -2.54 -18.67
N LYS A 28 16.18 -1.66 -19.64
CA LYS A 28 14.81 -1.42 -20.16
C LYS A 28 14.20 -2.69 -20.74
N GLY A 29 14.98 -3.48 -21.48
CA GLY A 29 14.54 -4.77 -22.01
C GLY A 29 14.17 -5.78 -20.92
N GLU A 30 14.94 -5.84 -19.83
CA GLU A 30 14.65 -6.70 -18.68
C GLU A 30 13.41 -6.22 -17.89
N MET A 31 13.27 -4.91 -17.67
CA MET A 31 12.09 -4.32 -17.04
C MET A 31 10.81 -4.62 -17.83
N ALA A 32 10.87 -4.57 -19.17
CA ALA A 32 9.73 -4.88 -20.03
C ALA A 32 9.20 -6.31 -19.82
N LYS A 33 10.07 -7.29 -19.51
CA LYS A 33 9.66 -8.69 -19.25
C LYS A 33 8.84 -8.86 -17.97
N THR A 34 9.09 -8.01 -16.97
CA THR A 34 8.40 -8.06 -15.67
C THR A 34 7.15 -7.18 -15.62
N GLY A 35 6.90 -6.39 -16.67
CA GLY A 35 5.87 -5.36 -16.69
C GLY A 35 6.17 -4.17 -15.77
N LEU A 36 7.36 -4.14 -15.15
CA LEU A 36 7.83 -3.03 -14.32
C LEU A 36 8.10 -1.82 -15.21
N LYS A 37 7.49 -0.70 -14.85
CA LYS A 37 7.70 0.60 -15.49
C LYS A 37 8.19 1.59 -14.45
N TYR A 38 9.02 2.52 -14.87
CA TYR A 38 9.30 3.71 -14.07
C TYR A 38 8.52 4.90 -14.64
N ARG A 39 8.06 5.77 -13.74
CA ARG A 39 7.35 7.00 -14.09
C ARG A 39 7.98 8.16 -13.33
N GLU A 40 8.40 9.18 -14.06
CA GLU A 40 8.81 10.46 -13.50
C GLU A 40 7.57 11.34 -13.37
N THR A 41 7.35 11.92 -12.20
CA THR A 41 6.16 12.73 -11.91
C THR A 41 6.42 13.65 -10.71
N LYS A 42 5.41 14.40 -10.27
CA LYS A 42 5.49 15.16 -9.02
C LYS A 42 4.79 14.42 -7.88
N TYR A 43 5.40 14.43 -6.71
CA TYR A 43 4.79 13.97 -5.47
C TYR A 43 5.05 14.99 -4.36
N LEU A 44 3.97 15.44 -3.71
CA LEU A 44 4.02 16.50 -2.70
C LEU A 44 4.72 17.79 -3.20
N GLY A 45 4.61 18.08 -4.49
CA GLY A 45 5.23 19.25 -5.15
C GLY A 45 6.65 19.04 -5.66
N TYR A 46 7.31 17.93 -5.31
CA TYR A 46 8.69 17.63 -5.69
C TYR A 46 8.78 16.62 -6.83
N ASP A 47 9.84 16.71 -7.62
CA ASP A 47 10.08 15.72 -8.68
C ASP A 47 10.40 14.36 -8.06
N ALA A 48 9.78 13.32 -8.58
CA ALA A 48 9.78 12.00 -7.98
C ALA A 48 9.79 10.91 -9.05
N ILE A 49 10.49 9.82 -8.72
CA ILE A 49 10.56 8.61 -9.54
C ILE A 49 9.73 7.55 -8.86
N PHE A 50 8.78 7.00 -9.60
CA PHE A 50 7.92 5.91 -9.18
C PHE A 50 8.25 4.65 -9.96
N SER A 51 8.10 3.51 -9.30
CA SER A 51 7.99 2.20 -9.94
C SER A 51 6.54 1.75 -9.95
N GLU A 52 6.08 1.24 -11.08
CA GLU A 52 4.72 0.72 -11.27
C GLU A 52 4.78 -0.68 -11.87
N MET A 53 3.96 -1.59 -11.36
CA MET A 53 3.77 -2.90 -11.97
C MET A 53 2.32 -3.38 -11.81
N PRO A 54 1.82 -4.22 -12.72
CA PRO A 54 0.53 -4.87 -12.53
C PRO A 54 0.49 -5.63 -11.20
N ASN A 55 -0.63 -5.58 -10.50
CA ASN A 55 -0.81 -6.42 -9.33
C ASN A 55 -0.89 -7.90 -9.77
N PRO A 56 0.01 -8.79 -9.28
CA PRO A 56 -0.03 -10.20 -9.63
C PRO A 56 -1.23 -10.93 -9.01
N VAL A 57 -1.88 -10.35 -8.00
CA VAL A 57 -3.08 -10.90 -7.40
C VAL A 57 -4.25 -10.69 -8.37
N PRO A 58 -5.00 -11.74 -8.76
CA PRO A 58 -6.12 -11.59 -9.67
C PRO A 58 -7.22 -10.72 -9.07
N ALA A 59 -7.89 -9.94 -9.92
CA ALA A 59 -9.04 -9.15 -9.51
C ALA A 59 -10.12 -10.05 -8.90
N PRO A 60 -10.75 -9.65 -7.79
CA PRO A 60 -11.87 -10.40 -7.24
C PRO A 60 -13.01 -10.48 -8.27
N PRO A 61 -13.74 -11.61 -8.33
CA PRO A 61 -14.84 -11.77 -9.28
C PRO A 61 -15.90 -10.68 -9.08
N SER A 62 -16.39 -10.12 -10.19
CA SER A 62 -17.41 -9.06 -10.21
C SER A 62 -18.79 -9.53 -9.73
N THR A 63 -19.06 -10.83 -9.83
CA THR A 63 -20.28 -11.47 -9.32
C THR A 63 -20.00 -12.12 -7.97
N PRO A 64 -20.82 -11.86 -6.93
CA PRO A 64 -20.77 -12.63 -5.71
C PRO A 64 -21.02 -14.09 -6.09
N THR A 65 -20.00 -14.93 -5.96
CA THR A 65 -20.19 -16.37 -6.09
C THR A 65 -21.14 -16.75 -4.97
N LYS A 66 -22.41 -17.05 -5.29
CA LYS A 66 -23.31 -17.69 -4.35
C LYS A 66 -22.61 -18.98 -3.91
N ARG A 67 -22.03 -19.00 -2.71
CA ARG A 67 -21.64 -20.28 -2.12
C ARG A 67 -22.94 -21.08 -2.03
N LYS A 68 -22.98 -22.24 -2.71
CA LYS A 68 -23.96 -23.27 -2.38
C LYS A 68 -23.83 -23.50 -0.87
N THR A 69 -24.94 -23.36 -0.16
CA THR A 69 -25.10 -23.87 1.20
C THR A 69 -24.89 -25.39 1.14
N GLY A 70 -23.63 -25.81 1.26
CA GLY A 70 -23.24 -27.21 1.42
C GLY A 70 -23.63 -27.65 2.82
N GLY A 71 -24.30 -28.80 2.90
CA GLY A 71 -25.00 -29.30 4.07
C GLY A 71 -24.18 -29.41 5.35
N MET A 72 -24.94 -29.33 6.45
CA MET A 72 -24.53 -29.64 7.83
C MET A 72 -23.72 -30.94 7.89
N GLY A 73 -22.42 -30.81 8.18
CA GLY A 73 -21.59 -31.88 8.69
C GLY A 73 -21.44 -31.69 10.20
N GLY A 74 -21.98 -32.63 10.98
CA GLY A 74 -22.00 -32.58 12.44
C GLY A 74 -20.60 -32.64 13.06
N GLY A 75 -20.38 -31.75 14.03
CA GLY A 75 -19.23 -31.76 14.92
C GLY A 75 -19.61 -31.00 16.18
N TYR A 76 -19.64 -31.71 17.32
CA TYR A 76 -19.96 -31.17 18.63
C TYR A 76 -19.05 -29.98 18.99
N GLY A 77 -19.67 -28.82 19.25
CA GLY A 77 -19.03 -27.59 19.68
C GLY A 77 -19.83 -26.37 19.22
N ASN A 78 -20.76 -25.89 20.07
CA ASN A 78 -21.71 -24.81 19.79
C ASN A 78 -21.10 -23.41 19.59
N ASN A 79 -19.87 -23.29 19.10
CA ASN A 79 -19.36 -22.04 18.57
C ASN A 79 -19.65 -22.01 17.07
N VAL A 80 -20.91 -21.76 16.72
CA VAL A 80 -21.27 -21.30 15.37
C VAL A 80 -20.63 -19.91 15.22
N VAL A 81 -19.36 -19.88 14.83
CA VAL A 81 -18.68 -18.64 14.47
C VAL A 81 -19.29 -18.20 13.16
N THR A 82 -20.30 -17.33 13.23
CA THR A 82 -20.83 -16.67 12.04
C THR A 82 -19.65 -15.97 11.36
N PRO A 83 -19.30 -16.31 10.12
CA PRO A 83 -18.18 -15.67 9.45
C PRO A 83 -18.45 -14.17 9.41
N LEU A 84 -17.43 -13.38 9.78
CA LEU A 84 -17.52 -11.93 9.74
C LEU A 84 -17.96 -11.50 8.33
N PRO A 85 -18.88 -10.52 8.21
CA PRO A 85 -19.27 -9.99 6.92
C PRO A 85 -18.03 -9.67 6.07
N LYS A 86 -18.03 -10.00 4.77
CA LYS A 86 -16.92 -9.59 3.92
C LYS A 86 -16.95 -8.06 3.79
N MET A 87 -15.90 -7.39 4.24
CA MET A 87 -15.69 -5.98 3.91
C MET A 87 -15.14 -5.90 2.50
N ALA A 88 -15.85 -5.20 1.61
CA ALA A 88 -15.34 -4.94 0.27
C ALA A 88 -14.09 -4.05 0.41
N GLN A 89 -12.93 -4.56 0.00
CA GLN A 89 -11.75 -3.72 -0.19
C GLN A 89 -11.59 -3.42 -1.68
N PRO A 90 -11.24 -2.17 -2.03
CA PRO A 90 -11.01 -1.82 -3.42
C PRO A 90 -9.82 -2.61 -3.97
N TYR A 91 -10.01 -3.29 -5.10
CA TYR A 91 -8.93 -3.98 -5.76
C TYR A 91 -7.93 -2.98 -6.36
N VAL A 92 -6.66 -3.11 -5.99
CA VAL A 92 -5.57 -2.31 -6.53
C VAL A 92 -5.05 -2.99 -7.79
N LYS A 93 -5.31 -2.42 -8.97
CA LYS A 93 -4.89 -2.98 -10.26
C LYS A 93 -3.38 -2.86 -10.52
N THR A 94 -2.77 -1.80 -10.00
CA THR A 94 -1.36 -1.47 -10.22
C THR A 94 -0.71 -1.20 -8.88
N ILE A 95 0.37 -1.92 -8.59
CA ILE A 95 1.22 -1.65 -7.44
C ILE A 95 2.14 -0.49 -7.82
N THR A 96 2.14 0.55 -6.99
CA THR A 96 2.93 1.76 -7.19
C THR A 96 3.80 1.98 -5.95
N ALA A 97 5.06 2.35 -6.15
CA ALA A 97 5.95 2.73 -5.06
C ALA A 97 6.79 3.95 -5.47
N CYS A 98 6.87 4.95 -4.59
CA CYS A 98 7.80 6.06 -4.76
C CYS A 98 9.21 5.58 -4.38
N GLN A 99 10.14 5.64 -5.34
CA GLN A 99 11.51 5.14 -5.19
C GLN A 99 12.48 6.25 -4.77
N ALA A 100 12.26 7.45 -5.33
CA ALA A 100 13.08 8.61 -5.02
C ALA A 100 12.29 9.91 -5.16
N ILE A 101 12.67 10.92 -4.36
CA ILE A 101 12.20 12.29 -4.47
C ILE A 101 13.43 13.20 -4.53
N LEU A 102 13.46 14.11 -5.49
CA LEU A 102 14.47 15.14 -5.64
C LEU A 102 14.00 16.43 -4.95
N VAL A 103 14.76 16.88 -3.96
CA VAL A 103 14.51 18.12 -3.22
C VAL A 103 15.76 18.99 -3.30
N LYS A 104 15.72 20.05 -4.13
CA LYS A 104 16.90 20.89 -4.42
C LYS A 104 18.09 20.02 -4.86
N ASN A 105 19.13 19.94 -4.04
CA ASN A 105 20.35 19.17 -4.29
C ASN A 105 20.36 17.80 -3.57
N PHE A 106 19.25 17.40 -2.94
CA PHE A 106 19.14 16.17 -2.17
C PHE A 106 18.29 15.15 -2.89
N VAL A 107 18.72 13.89 -2.85
CA VAL A 107 17.92 12.73 -3.27
C VAL A 107 17.46 12.01 -2.01
N VAL A 108 16.15 11.97 -1.80
CA VAL A 108 15.51 11.15 -0.76
C VAL A 108 15.14 9.82 -1.38
N THR A 109 15.51 8.73 -0.75
CA THR A 109 15.26 7.35 -1.21
C THR A 109 15.10 6.43 0.00
N GLY A 110 14.53 5.23 -0.20
CA GLY A 110 14.35 4.21 0.83
C GLY A 110 12.88 3.83 1.05
N SER A 111 12.67 2.83 1.92
CA SER A 111 11.36 2.20 2.14
C SER A 111 10.29 3.14 2.70
N LEU A 112 10.68 4.21 3.40
CA LEU A 112 9.73 5.20 3.92
C LEU A 112 8.88 5.84 2.81
N LEU A 113 9.45 6.01 1.61
CA LEU A 113 8.75 6.60 0.47
C LEU A 113 7.68 5.67 -0.11
N SER A 114 7.82 4.36 0.05
CA SER A 114 6.83 3.39 -0.44
C SER A 114 5.65 3.21 0.52
N LEU A 115 5.81 3.53 1.81
CA LEU A 115 4.79 3.31 2.83
C LEU A 115 3.43 3.96 2.52
N PRO A 116 3.33 5.24 2.08
CA PRO A 116 2.04 5.83 1.73
C PRO A 116 1.26 5.04 0.66
N PHE A 117 1.97 4.36 -0.23
CA PHE A 117 1.37 3.61 -1.33
C PHE A 117 1.07 2.15 -0.98
N MET A 118 1.68 1.64 0.09
CA MET A 118 1.46 0.28 0.58
C MET A 118 0.43 0.22 1.71
N LEU A 119 0.32 1.28 2.50
CA LEU A 119 -0.58 1.32 3.64
C LEU A 119 -2.04 1.60 3.21
N PRO A 120 -3.00 1.00 3.92
CA PRO A 120 -4.40 1.37 3.78
C PRO A 120 -4.62 2.80 4.30
N SER A 121 -5.64 3.47 3.76
CA SER A 121 -6.10 4.74 4.33
C SER A 121 -6.64 4.50 5.73
N GLY A 122 -6.49 5.48 6.64
CA GLY A 122 -7.06 5.41 7.98
C GLY A 122 -8.56 5.18 8.01
N ASP A 123 -9.28 5.58 6.96
CA ASP A 123 -10.72 5.38 6.84
C ASP A 123 -11.10 3.98 6.29
N THR A 124 -10.11 3.14 6.01
CA THR A 124 -10.34 1.75 5.58
C THR A 124 -11.13 1.03 6.65
N PRO A 125 -12.32 0.46 6.32
CA PRO A 125 -13.13 -0.26 7.28
C PRO A 125 -12.38 -1.47 7.85
N CYS A 126 -12.55 -1.71 9.16
CA CYS A 126 -12.05 -2.90 9.84
C CYS A 126 -13.02 -3.36 10.93
N TYR A 127 -12.86 -4.60 11.40
CA TYR A 127 -13.56 -5.06 12.59
C TYR A 127 -12.81 -4.60 13.83
N SER A 128 -13.52 -3.96 14.75
CA SER A 128 -12.94 -3.61 16.04
C SER A 128 -12.63 -4.86 16.85
N LEU A 129 -11.45 -4.88 17.48
CA LEU A 129 -11.08 -5.94 18.42
C LEU A 129 -11.61 -5.69 19.83
N THR A 130 -12.11 -4.49 20.10
CA THR A 130 -12.52 -4.04 21.45
C THR A 130 -14.00 -3.69 21.54
N LYS A 131 -14.67 -3.42 20.42
CA LYS A 131 -16.09 -3.04 20.36
C LYS A 131 -16.92 -4.13 19.70
N THR A 132 -18.05 -4.49 20.31
CA THR A 132 -19.00 -5.47 19.78
C THR A 132 -20.39 -4.86 19.62
N LYS A 133 -21.24 -5.53 18.83
CA LYS A 133 -22.65 -5.20 18.62
C LYS A 133 -23.49 -6.46 18.60
N ASN A 134 -24.74 -6.33 19.03
CA ASN A 134 -25.72 -7.41 18.95
C ASN A 134 -26.35 -7.44 17.55
N LYS A 135 -26.42 -8.64 16.96
CA LYS A 135 -27.15 -8.92 15.73
C LYS A 135 -28.28 -9.88 16.06
N PHE A 136 -29.49 -9.56 15.61
CA PHE A 136 -30.65 -10.41 15.80
C PHE A 136 -30.97 -11.10 14.48
N GLU A 137 -31.08 -12.43 14.49
CA GLU A 137 -31.59 -13.20 13.36
C GLU A 137 -32.67 -14.15 13.85
N THR A 138 -33.73 -14.30 13.05
CA THR A 138 -34.76 -15.30 13.29
C THR A 138 -34.48 -16.47 12.34
N VAL A 139 -34.14 -17.62 12.89
CA VAL A 139 -33.92 -18.86 12.12
C VAL A 139 -34.98 -19.86 12.57
N GLU A 140 -35.79 -20.34 11.63
CA GLU A 140 -36.87 -21.32 11.89
C GLU A 140 -37.84 -20.90 13.02
N GLY A 141 -38.12 -19.60 13.13
CA GLY A 141 -39.03 -19.05 14.15
C GLY A 141 -38.39 -18.80 15.52
N ILE A 142 -37.13 -19.20 15.72
CA ILE A 142 -36.37 -18.92 16.95
C ILE A 142 -35.59 -17.62 16.75
N LYS A 143 -35.80 -16.65 17.65
CA LYS A 143 -35.05 -15.39 17.67
C LYS A 143 -33.71 -15.60 18.38
N SER A 144 -32.63 -15.60 17.62
CA SER A 144 -31.26 -15.75 18.13
C SER A 144 -30.56 -14.39 18.18
N THR A 145 -29.81 -14.16 19.26
CA THR A 145 -28.96 -12.97 19.42
C THR A 145 -27.50 -13.38 19.29
N TYR A 146 -26.77 -12.73 18.39
CA TYR A 146 -25.36 -12.96 18.12
C TYR A 146 -24.55 -11.73 18.51
N ILE A 147 -23.47 -11.93 19.26
CA ILE A 147 -22.49 -10.87 19.53
C ILE A 147 -21.48 -10.89 18.37
N THR A 148 -21.36 -9.78 17.66
CA THR A 148 -20.46 -9.63 16.52
C THR A 148 -19.54 -8.42 16.74
N PRO A 149 -18.30 -8.42 16.22
CA PRO A 149 -17.47 -7.23 16.23
C PRO A 149 -18.17 -6.04 15.56
N ALA A 150 -18.03 -4.86 16.17
CA ALA A 150 -18.49 -3.62 15.56
C ALA A 150 -17.58 -3.28 14.37
N VAL A 151 -18.16 -2.62 13.37
CA VAL A 151 -17.39 -2.05 12.25
C VAL A 151 -16.78 -0.74 12.73
N SER A 152 -15.49 -0.58 12.48
CA SER A 152 -14.68 0.60 12.78
C SER A 152 -13.80 0.93 11.57
N ASN A 153 -12.74 1.71 11.76
CA ASN A 153 -11.72 1.95 10.74
C ASN A 153 -10.31 1.96 11.34
N TYR A 154 -9.31 1.88 10.46
CA TYR A 154 -7.91 1.76 10.88
C TYR A 154 -7.47 2.89 11.82
N ARG A 155 -7.86 4.13 11.53
CA ARG A 155 -7.54 5.31 12.33
C ARG A 155 -8.16 5.24 13.73
N ALA A 156 -9.44 4.86 13.82
CA ALA A 156 -10.17 4.79 15.09
C ALA A 156 -9.68 3.65 16.00
N GLU A 157 -9.16 2.58 15.41
CA GLU A 157 -8.53 1.48 16.16
C GLU A 157 -7.02 1.71 16.41
N GLY A 158 -6.47 2.84 15.98
CA GLY A 158 -5.07 3.22 16.26
C GLY A 158 -4.02 2.49 15.43
N TYR A 159 -4.40 1.90 14.29
CA TYR A 159 -3.44 1.30 13.36
C TYR A 159 -2.65 2.38 12.61
N PHE A 160 -1.36 2.11 12.39
CA PHE A 160 -0.52 2.94 11.51
C PHE A 160 -1.08 2.94 10.09
N CYS A 161 -1.43 4.11 9.58
CA CYS A 161 -2.13 4.27 8.30
C CYS A 161 -1.35 5.13 7.29
N ARG A 162 -1.84 5.16 6.05
CA ARG A 162 -1.24 5.94 4.94
C ARG A 162 -0.96 7.38 5.34
N GLU A 163 -1.93 8.04 5.96
CA GLU A 163 -1.82 9.46 6.26
C GLU A 163 -0.73 9.73 7.30
N ASP A 164 -0.49 8.81 8.24
CA ASP A 164 0.60 8.92 9.22
C ASP A 164 1.96 8.86 8.51
N ALA A 165 2.14 7.92 7.58
CA ALA A 165 3.34 7.82 6.76
C ALA A 165 3.55 9.09 5.91
N GLU A 166 2.50 9.62 5.30
CA GLU A 166 2.58 10.88 4.54
C GLU A 166 3.01 12.07 5.41
N VAL A 167 2.54 12.16 6.65
CA VAL A 167 2.95 13.23 7.58
C VAL A 167 4.46 13.15 7.85
N VAL A 168 5.00 11.94 8.06
CA VAL A 168 6.45 11.75 8.27
C VAL A 168 7.23 12.18 7.01
N VAL A 169 6.81 11.75 5.83
CA VAL A 169 7.45 12.14 4.56
C VAL A 169 7.39 13.66 4.37
N LYS A 170 6.22 14.28 4.54
CA LYS A 170 6.04 15.75 4.43
C LYS A 170 6.97 16.50 5.37
N LYS A 171 7.15 16.05 6.62
CA LYS A 171 8.07 16.66 7.59
C LYS A 171 9.53 16.63 7.10
N ILE A 172 9.98 15.50 6.56
CA ILE A 172 11.34 15.38 6.01
C ILE A 172 11.53 16.31 4.82
N LEU A 173 10.60 16.29 3.86
CA LEU A 173 10.68 17.13 2.66
C LEU A 173 10.67 18.62 3.03
N THR A 174 9.83 19.03 3.98
CA THR A 174 9.79 20.42 4.48
C THR A 174 11.14 20.84 5.05
N LYS A 175 11.76 20.00 5.89
CA LYS A 175 13.09 20.31 6.45
C LYS A 175 14.15 20.43 5.36
N LEU A 176 14.20 19.50 4.42
CA LEU A 176 15.16 19.54 3.31
C LEU A 176 14.94 20.74 2.39
N SER A 177 13.69 21.16 2.18
CA SER A 177 13.36 22.33 1.37
C SER A 177 13.77 23.66 2.01
N ALA A 178 13.96 23.70 3.33
CA ALA A 178 14.42 24.89 4.05
C ALA A 178 15.95 25.03 4.06
N LEU A 179 16.69 23.98 3.70
CA LEU A 179 18.17 23.97 3.59
C LEU A 179 18.65 24.50 2.23
#